data_AF-A0A3D3NNV4-F1
#
_entry.id   AF-A0A3D3NNV4-F1
#
_cell.length_a   1.000
_cell.length_b   1.000
_cell.length_c   1.000
_cell.angle_alpha   90.00
_cell.angle_beta   90.00
_cell.angle_gamma   90.00
#
_symmetry.space_group_name_H-M   'P 1'
#
loop_
_entity.id
_entity.type
_entity.pdbx_description
1 polymer ?
#
loop_
_entity_poly.entity_id
_entity_poly.type
_entity_poly.pdbx_seq_one_letter_code
_entity_poly.pdbx_strand_id
1 'polypeptide(L)'
;MKTALLILTSVFAVALPASAQFKDTELKVSPRTLDREKQINRPKQQELTRGLKITVKNTSTQPLGEGEIEWALLVQRPSLQRKALLSTGKEKLPPLKASEVVTFNVGAIPVQDTGKTRQEMEYQVIVHRGGIEVAKAESTPKFSQMAQSARGANKKGAGNGKAK
;
A
#
# COMPACT_ATOMS: atom_id res chain seq x y z
N MET A 1 34.17 -38.54 -45.82
CA MET A 1 34.61 -37.54 -44.81
C MET A 1 33.40 -36.71 -44.44
N LYS A 2 32.91 -36.81 -43.19
CA LYS A 2 31.77 -36.03 -42.67
C LYS A 2 32.19 -35.41 -41.35
N THR A 3 32.36 -34.09 -41.34
CA THR A 3 32.64 -33.26 -40.18
C THR A 3 31.32 -32.91 -39.50
N ALA A 4 31.12 -33.34 -38.26
CA ALA A 4 30.02 -32.89 -37.42
C ALA A 4 30.55 -31.82 -36.45
N LEU A 5 30.11 -30.58 -36.64
CA LEU A 5 30.40 -29.44 -35.78
C LEU A 5 29.31 -29.36 -34.71
N LEU A 6 29.65 -29.66 -33.45
CA LEU A 6 28.73 -29.57 -32.32
C LEU A 6 28.84 -28.14 -31.73
N ILE A 7 27.83 -27.31 -31.94
CA ILE A 7 27.75 -25.97 -31.33
C ILE A 7 27.04 -26.13 -29.99
N LEU A 8 27.83 -26.02 -28.90
CA LEU A 8 27.33 -26.04 -27.53
C LEU A 8 26.81 -24.63 -27.17
N THR A 9 25.51 -24.39 -27.33
CA THR A 9 24.87 -23.16 -26.85
C THR A 9 24.74 -23.18 -25.33
N SER A 10 25.64 -22.47 -24.65
CA SER A 10 25.49 -22.13 -23.23
C SER A 10 24.27 -21.22 -23.03
N VAL A 11 23.22 -21.75 -22.42
CA VAL A 11 22.10 -20.95 -21.92
C VAL A 11 22.58 -20.24 -20.65
N PHE A 12 22.80 -18.94 -20.75
CA PHE A 12 23.03 -18.08 -19.58
C PHE A 12 21.69 -17.99 -18.81
N ALA A 13 21.56 -18.79 -17.76
CA ALA A 13 20.48 -18.63 -16.80
C ALA A 13 20.74 -17.31 -16.04
N VAL A 14 20.06 -16.24 -16.45
CA VAL A 14 20.01 -15.00 -15.68
C VAL A 14 19.20 -15.30 -14.42
N ALA A 15 19.90 -15.71 -13.35
CA ALA A 15 19.34 -15.75 -12.02
C ALA A 15 18.97 -14.30 -11.65
N LEU A 16 17.68 -13.99 -11.72
CA LEU A 16 17.14 -12.77 -11.12
C LEU A 16 17.57 -12.77 -9.65
N PRO A 17 18.26 -11.73 -9.14
CA PRO A 17 18.59 -11.69 -7.74
C PRO A 17 17.29 -11.72 -6.93
N ALA A 18 17.22 -12.70 -6.03
CA ALA A 18 16.27 -12.73 -4.94
C ALA A 18 16.22 -11.32 -4.33
N SER A 19 15.00 -10.78 -4.20
CA SER A 19 14.68 -9.47 -3.64
C SER A 19 15.64 -9.12 -2.50
N ALA A 20 16.66 -8.32 -2.81
CA ALA A 20 17.53 -7.74 -1.81
C ALA A 20 16.63 -6.86 -0.97
N GLN A 21 16.34 -7.31 0.26
CA GLN A 21 15.72 -6.47 1.26
C GLN A 21 16.69 -5.32 1.49
N PHE A 22 16.44 -4.17 0.85
CA PHE A 22 17.32 -3.02 0.91
C PHE A 22 17.40 -2.57 2.38
N LYS A 23 18.52 -2.87 3.04
CA LYS A 23 18.74 -2.57 4.47
C LYS A 23 18.96 -1.08 4.74
N ASP A 24 18.87 -0.23 3.73
CA ASP A 24 19.11 1.22 3.78
C ASP A 24 17.85 2.04 4.06
N THR A 25 16.67 1.41 4.10
CA THR A 25 15.39 2.09 4.31
C THR A 25 14.60 1.43 5.44
N GLU A 26 14.33 2.18 6.51
CA GLU A 26 13.38 1.78 7.57
C GLU A 26 12.02 2.44 7.31
N LEU A 27 10.96 1.61 7.29
CA LEU A 27 9.59 2.03 7.06
C LEU A 27 8.73 1.75 8.30
N LYS A 28 8.06 2.79 8.81
CA LYS A 28 7.05 2.67 9.87
C LYS A 28 5.72 3.22 9.39
N VAL A 29 4.64 2.48 9.62
CA VAL A 29 3.29 2.88 9.22
C VAL A 29 2.37 2.78 10.42
N SER A 30 1.55 3.80 10.63
CA SER A 30 0.56 3.81 11.70
C SER A 30 -0.76 4.43 11.22
N PRO A 31 -1.91 3.81 11.54
CA PRO A 31 -3.21 4.42 11.29
C PRO A 31 -3.44 5.70 12.10
N ARG A 32 -3.98 6.75 11.48
CA ARG A 32 -4.38 8.00 12.14
C ARG A 32 -5.84 8.36 11.86
N THR A 33 -6.46 9.11 12.76
CA THR A 33 -7.79 9.71 12.54
C THR A 33 -7.60 11.15 12.07
N LEU A 34 -8.33 11.57 11.04
CA LEU A 34 -8.19 12.91 10.43
C LEU A 34 -9.16 13.95 11.04
N ASP A 35 -10.38 13.54 11.41
CA ASP A 35 -11.45 14.48 11.79
C ASP A 35 -11.62 14.70 13.31
N ARG A 36 -10.56 14.59 14.11
CA ARG A 36 -10.67 14.56 15.59
C ARG A 36 -11.24 15.86 16.20
N GLU A 37 -11.10 16.99 15.52
CA GLU A 37 -11.47 18.33 16.04
C GLU A 37 -12.97 18.64 15.97
N LYS A 38 -13.77 17.91 15.17
CA LYS A 38 -15.22 18.19 15.00
C LYS A 38 -16.13 17.47 16.02
N GLN A 39 -15.57 16.90 17.09
CA GLN A 39 -16.22 15.87 17.93
C GLN A 39 -16.88 16.38 19.23
N ILE A 40 -17.37 17.63 19.28
CA ILE A 40 -17.92 18.20 20.54
C ILE A 40 -19.30 17.62 20.90
N ASN A 41 -20.04 17.03 19.95
CA ASN A 41 -21.31 16.34 20.21
C ASN A 41 -21.27 14.89 19.71
N ARG A 42 -21.46 13.91 20.60
CA ARG A 42 -21.28 12.46 20.33
C ARG A 42 -22.61 11.76 19.96
N PRO A 43 -22.92 11.50 18.69
CA PRO A 43 -23.97 10.54 18.33
C PRO A 43 -23.51 9.08 18.57
N LYS A 44 -24.46 8.15 18.77
CA LYS A 44 -24.22 6.72 19.05
C LYS A 44 -23.57 5.93 17.89
N GLN A 45 -23.48 6.52 16.70
CA GLN A 45 -22.86 5.94 15.51
C GLN A 45 -22.09 7.04 14.78
N GLN A 46 -20.80 6.83 14.55
CA GLN A 46 -19.92 7.82 13.95
C GLN A 46 -19.22 7.24 12.72
N GLU A 47 -19.15 8.03 11.65
CA GLU A 47 -18.27 7.78 10.52
C GLU A 47 -17.01 8.64 10.74
N LEU A 48 -15.87 7.98 10.91
CA LEU A 48 -14.58 8.62 11.12
C LEU A 48 -13.75 8.52 9.84
N THR A 49 -13.15 9.62 9.39
CA THR A 49 -12.14 9.52 8.35
C THR A 49 -10.80 9.12 8.95
N ARG A 50 -10.24 8.03 8.43
CA ARG A 50 -8.90 7.55 8.78
C ARG A 50 -7.94 7.69 7.61
N GLY A 51 -6.66 7.83 7.94
CA GLY A 51 -5.55 7.81 7.00
C GLY A 51 -4.35 7.11 7.62
N LEU A 52 -3.17 7.29 7.03
CA LEU A 52 -1.90 6.78 7.54
C LEU A 52 -0.94 7.90 7.89
N LYS A 53 -0.16 7.67 8.93
CA LYS A 53 1.12 8.32 9.15
C LYS A 53 2.22 7.34 8.73
N ILE A 54 2.96 7.70 7.69
CA ILE A 54 4.07 6.92 7.13
C ILE A 54 5.36 7.64 7.50
N THR A 55 6.31 6.92 8.09
CA THR A 55 7.64 7.43 8.41
C THR A 55 8.67 6.60 7.66
N VAL A 56 9.50 7.27 6.88
CA VAL A 56 10.59 6.67 6.11
C VAL A 56 11.90 7.23 6.65
N LYS A 57 12.85 6.35 6.96
CA LYS A 57 14.18 6.73 7.44
C LYS A 57 15.24 6.11 6.55
N ASN A 58 16.24 6.92 6.17
CA ASN A 58 17.48 6.43 5.59
C ASN A 58 18.35 5.82 6.71
N THR A 59 18.56 4.51 6.70
CA THR A 59 19.42 3.80 7.66
C THR A 59 20.84 3.59 7.18
N SER A 60 21.18 4.02 5.96
CA SER A 60 22.53 3.97 5.43
C SER A 60 23.38 5.17 5.89
N THR A 61 24.68 5.05 5.65
CA THR A 61 25.66 6.13 5.84
C THR A 61 25.76 7.07 4.64
N GLN A 62 25.03 6.80 3.54
CA GLN A 62 25.09 7.56 2.30
C GLN A 62 23.76 8.26 2.01
N PRO A 63 23.77 9.37 1.25
CA PRO A 63 22.54 9.95 0.74
C PRO A 63 21.81 8.99 -0.18
N LEU A 64 20.50 9.06 -0.10
CA LEU A 64 19.55 8.21 -0.77
C LEU A 64 18.76 9.09 -1.75
N GLY A 65 18.67 8.69 -3.02
CA GLY A 65 18.04 9.47 -4.10
C GLY A 65 16.53 9.72 -3.92
N GLU A 66 15.88 10.33 -4.91
CA GLU A 66 14.42 10.46 -4.89
C GLU A 66 13.71 9.10 -5.02
N GLY A 67 12.43 9.07 -4.65
CA GLY A 67 11.60 7.88 -4.74
C GLY A 67 10.10 8.20 -4.76
N GLU A 68 9.31 7.16 -4.57
CA GLU A 68 7.85 7.21 -4.52
C GLU A 68 7.33 6.33 -3.39
N ILE A 69 6.26 6.76 -2.74
CA ILE A 69 5.50 5.96 -1.78
C ILE A 69 4.16 5.64 -2.41
N GLU A 70 3.91 4.37 -2.71
CA GLU A 70 2.59 3.88 -3.06
C GLU A 70 1.85 3.46 -1.79
N TRP A 71 0.59 3.86 -1.64
CA TRP A 71 -0.21 3.48 -0.49
C TRP A 71 -1.62 3.03 -0.89
N ALA A 72 -2.18 2.13 -0.10
CA ALA A 72 -3.53 1.62 -0.24
C ALA A 72 -4.18 1.41 1.13
N LEU A 73 -5.44 1.82 1.26
CA LEU A 73 -6.29 1.63 2.43
C LEU A 73 -7.52 0.83 2.04
N LEU A 74 -7.85 -0.19 2.84
CA LEU A 74 -9.00 -1.03 2.61
C LEU A 74 -9.86 -1.12 3.87
N VAL A 75 -11.17 -0.92 3.74
CA VAL A 75 -12.14 -1.14 4.82
C VAL A 75 -13.17 -2.15 4.36
N GLN A 76 -13.24 -3.29 5.06
CA GLN A 76 -14.29 -4.28 4.82
C GLN A 76 -15.60 -3.85 5.47
N ARG A 77 -16.72 -4.05 4.76
CA ARG A 77 -18.05 -3.66 5.25
C ARG A 77 -19.02 -4.86 5.18
N PRO A 78 -18.85 -5.86 6.04
CA PRO A 78 -19.60 -7.13 5.96
C PRO A 78 -21.09 -6.99 6.29
N SER A 79 -21.48 -6.05 7.14
CA SER A 79 -22.88 -5.86 7.60
C SER A 79 -23.72 -4.93 6.73
N LEU A 80 -23.08 -4.17 5.84
CA LEU A 80 -23.74 -3.28 4.91
C LEU A 80 -23.72 -4.00 3.57
N GLN A 81 -24.80 -4.00 2.80
CA GLN A 81 -24.84 -4.49 1.41
C GLN A 81 -23.88 -3.71 0.46
N ARG A 82 -22.91 -2.97 1.00
CA ARG A 82 -21.93 -2.14 0.32
C ARG A 82 -20.62 -2.90 0.18
N LYS A 83 -20.01 -2.74 -0.99
CA LYS A 83 -18.69 -3.27 -1.34
C LYS A 83 -17.62 -2.67 -0.41
N ALA A 84 -16.55 -3.42 -0.18
CA ALA A 84 -15.37 -2.93 0.53
C ALA A 84 -14.89 -1.60 -0.07
N LEU A 85 -14.43 -0.69 0.79
CA LEU A 85 -13.84 0.57 0.34
C LEU A 85 -12.36 0.38 0.10
N LEU A 86 -11.88 0.89 -1.03
CA LEU A 86 -10.47 0.94 -1.36
C LEU A 86 -10.11 2.38 -1.70
N SER A 87 -9.10 2.92 -1.04
CA SER A 87 -8.49 4.22 -1.33
C SER A 87 -7.02 3.99 -1.63
N THR A 88 -6.49 4.58 -2.70
CA THR A 88 -5.10 4.38 -3.13
C THR A 88 -4.50 5.69 -3.58
N GLY A 89 -3.20 5.85 -3.44
CA GLY A 89 -2.48 7.00 -3.96
C GLY A 89 -0.97 6.82 -3.95
N LYS A 90 -0.29 7.88 -4.37
CA LYS A 90 1.16 7.95 -4.52
C LYS A 90 1.66 9.27 -3.97
N GLU A 91 2.78 9.25 -3.24
CA GLU A 91 3.47 10.44 -2.78
C GLU A 91 4.91 10.47 -3.28
N LYS A 92 5.41 11.65 -3.63
CA LYS A 92 6.83 11.82 -3.96
C LYS A 92 7.67 11.75 -2.69
N LEU A 93 8.66 10.86 -2.66
CA LEU A 93 9.67 10.79 -1.60
C LEU A 93 10.87 11.64 -2.04
N PRO A 94 11.18 12.76 -1.36
CA PRO A 94 12.38 13.54 -1.66
C PRO A 94 13.65 12.72 -1.38
N PRO A 95 14.80 13.14 -1.95
CA PRO A 95 16.10 12.63 -1.54
C PRO A 95 16.28 12.73 -0.03
N LEU A 96 16.89 11.71 0.57
CA LEU A 96 17.13 11.62 2.01
C LEU A 96 18.63 11.63 2.29
N LYS A 97 19.11 12.55 3.12
CA LYS A 97 20.45 12.50 3.68
C LYS A 97 20.62 11.27 4.58
N ALA A 98 21.86 10.91 4.89
CA ALA A 98 22.16 9.82 5.83
C ALA A 98 21.42 10.05 7.17
N SER A 99 20.78 9.02 7.70
CA SER A 99 19.97 9.08 8.94
C SER A 99 18.76 10.01 8.92
N GLU A 100 18.41 10.64 7.80
CA GLU A 100 17.25 11.52 7.69
C GLU A 100 15.94 10.75 7.81
N VAL A 101 14.95 11.38 8.44
CA VAL A 101 13.61 10.84 8.67
C VAL A 101 12.58 11.80 8.08
N VAL A 102 11.70 11.29 7.22
CA VAL A 102 10.58 12.06 6.67
C VAL A 102 9.27 11.39 7.05
N THR A 103 8.24 12.19 7.30
CA THR A 103 6.91 11.73 7.67
C THR A 103 5.86 12.27 6.71
N PHE A 104 4.97 11.38 6.26
CA PHE A 104 3.85 11.69 5.38
C PHE A 104 2.54 11.36 6.09
N ASN A 105 1.53 12.19 5.86
CA ASN A 105 0.17 11.93 6.29
C ASN A 105 -0.68 11.77 5.04
N VAL A 106 -1.15 10.55 4.78
CA VAL A 106 -1.73 10.20 3.48
C VAL A 106 -3.06 9.50 3.62
N GLY A 107 -3.82 9.56 2.54
CA GLY A 107 -5.06 8.85 2.37
C GLY A 107 -6.19 9.35 3.27
N ALA A 108 -7.40 9.04 2.84
CA ALA A 108 -8.62 9.28 3.57
C ALA A 108 -9.58 8.14 3.23
N ILE A 109 -10.09 7.47 4.25
CA ILE A 109 -11.11 6.43 4.10
C ILE A 109 -12.09 6.48 5.28
N PRO A 110 -13.40 6.51 5.02
CA PRO A 110 -14.37 6.50 6.09
C PRO A 110 -14.48 5.12 6.73
N VAL A 111 -14.53 5.11 8.06
CA VAL A 111 -14.60 3.93 8.92
C VAL A 111 -15.75 4.15 9.89
N GLN A 112 -16.66 3.17 9.99
CA GLN A 112 -17.73 3.25 10.98
C GLN A 112 -17.24 2.82 12.37
N ASP A 113 -17.64 3.58 13.37
CA ASP A 113 -17.45 3.31 14.79
C ASP A 113 -18.80 3.45 15.50
N THR A 114 -19.30 2.35 16.06
CA THR A 114 -20.57 2.30 16.80
C THR A 114 -20.35 2.30 18.32
N GLY A 115 -19.11 2.49 18.79
CA GLY A 115 -18.72 2.35 20.20
C GLY A 115 -18.66 0.90 20.69
N LYS A 116 -19.40 -0.04 20.07
CA LYS A 116 -19.31 -1.49 20.33
C LYS A 116 -18.45 -2.21 19.32
N THR A 117 -18.46 -1.74 18.07
CA THR A 117 -17.68 -2.31 16.97
C THR A 117 -17.07 -1.20 16.16
N ARG A 118 -15.78 -1.33 15.88
CA ARG A 118 -15.06 -0.45 14.97
C ARG A 118 -14.72 -1.24 13.71
N GLN A 119 -15.07 -0.69 12.55
CA GLN A 119 -14.61 -1.27 11.29
C GLN A 119 -13.08 -1.25 11.23
N GLU A 120 -12.50 -2.38 10.83
CA GLU A 120 -11.06 -2.48 10.66
C GLU A 120 -10.64 -1.84 9.33
N MET A 121 -9.51 -1.14 9.39
CA MET A 121 -8.87 -0.55 8.23
C MET A 121 -7.54 -1.25 8.03
N GLU A 122 -7.44 -1.93 6.90
CA GLU A 122 -6.23 -2.60 6.44
C GLU A 122 -5.43 -1.65 5.54
N TYR A 123 -4.13 -1.86 5.45
CA TYR A 123 -3.25 -1.05 4.62
C TYR A 123 -2.12 -1.85 3.96
N GLN A 124 -1.61 -1.28 2.87
CA GLN A 124 -0.34 -1.60 2.28
C GLN A 124 0.36 -0.30 1.90
N VAL A 125 1.66 -0.23 2.18
CA VAL A 125 2.54 0.87 1.82
C VAL A 125 3.80 0.26 1.20
N ILE A 126 4.17 0.73 0.02
CA ILE A 126 5.35 0.29 -0.72
C ILE A 126 6.19 1.53 -1.02
N VAL A 127 7.49 1.45 -0.75
CA VAL A 127 8.44 2.50 -1.08
C VAL A 127 9.25 2.04 -2.28
N HIS A 128 9.27 2.87 -3.32
CA HIS A 128 10.06 2.67 -4.53
C HIS A 128 11.18 3.69 -4.62
N ARG A 129 12.36 3.26 -5.09
CA ARG A 129 13.51 4.12 -5.42
C ARG A 129 14.12 3.63 -6.72
N GLY A 130 14.31 4.53 -7.69
CA GLY A 130 14.78 4.14 -9.04
C GLY A 130 13.90 3.07 -9.71
N GLY A 131 12.59 3.05 -9.40
CA GLY A 131 11.64 2.05 -9.90
C GLY A 131 11.64 0.70 -9.16
N ILE A 132 12.51 0.51 -8.16
CA ILE A 132 12.65 -0.75 -7.42
C ILE A 132 11.96 -0.64 -6.06
N GLU A 133 11.20 -1.66 -5.66
CA GLU A 133 10.65 -1.77 -4.29
C GLU A 133 11.81 -1.94 -3.29
N VAL A 134 11.94 -0.99 -2.36
CA VAL A 134 12.98 -1.02 -1.32
C VAL A 134 12.44 -1.37 0.06
N ALA A 135 11.18 -1.08 0.33
CA ALA A 135 10.54 -1.37 1.59
C ALA A 135 9.03 -1.55 1.41
N LYS A 136 8.43 -2.40 2.23
CA LYS A 136 7.00 -2.65 2.23
C LYS A 136 6.48 -2.91 3.63
N ALA A 137 5.30 -2.36 3.92
CA ALA A 137 4.56 -2.61 5.15
C ALA A 137 3.11 -2.92 4.80
N GLU A 138 2.60 -4.02 5.34
CA GLU A 138 1.21 -4.46 5.19
C GLU A 138 0.63 -4.74 6.57
N SER A 139 -0.64 -4.39 6.80
CA SER A 139 -1.34 -4.74 8.04
C SER A 139 -1.69 -6.22 8.13
N THR A 140 -1.86 -6.88 6.98
CA THR A 140 -2.20 -8.30 6.87
C THR A 140 -1.56 -8.91 5.63
N PRO A 141 -1.00 -10.14 5.68
CA PRO A 141 -0.41 -10.80 4.52
C PRO A 141 -1.37 -11.05 3.35
N LYS A 142 -2.68 -10.96 3.60
CA LYS A 142 -3.73 -11.16 2.59
C LYS A 142 -4.19 -9.86 1.92
N PHE A 143 -3.56 -8.73 2.23
CA PHE A 143 -4.01 -7.41 1.77
C PHE A 143 -4.23 -7.37 0.26
N SER A 144 -3.25 -7.83 -0.53
CA SER A 144 -3.32 -7.82 -2.00
C SER A 144 -4.54 -8.57 -2.54
N GLN A 145 -4.87 -9.73 -1.95
CA GLN A 145 -6.04 -10.53 -2.34
C GLN A 145 -7.35 -9.80 -2.00
N MET A 146 -7.41 -9.19 -0.82
CA MET A 146 -8.58 -8.43 -0.35
C MET A 146 -8.79 -7.18 -1.22
N ALA A 147 -7.72 -6.45 -1.55
CA ALA A 147 -7.75 -5.27 -2.40
C ALA A 147 -8.18 -5.60 -3.84
N GLN A 148 -7.68 -6.70 -4.42
CA GLN A 148 -8.12 -7.20 -5.72
C GLN A 148 -9.61 -7.55 -5.72
N SER A 149 -10.08 -8.25 -4.68
CA SER A 149 -11.49 -8.60 -4.51
C SER A 149 -12.38 -7.36 -4.43
N ALA A 150 -11.94 -6.33 -3.71
CA ALA A 150 -12.63 -5.04 -3.63
C ALA A 150 -12.72 -4.32 -4.98
N ARG A 151 -11.63 -4.31 -5.77
CA ARG A 151 -11.61 -3.75 -7.14
C ARG A 151 -12.56 -4.51 -8.07
N GLY A 152 -12.53 -5.83 -8.04
CA GLY A 152 -13.39 -6.70 -8.87
C GLY A 152 -14.87 -6.57 -8.53
N ALA A 153 -15.19 -6.45 -7.23
CA ALA A 153 -16.55 -6.20 -6.78
C ALA A 153 -17.09 -4.87 -7.34
N ASN A 154 -16.31 -3.79 -7.37
CA ASN A 154 -16.75 -2.52 -7.93
C ASN A 154 -17.09 -2.60 -9.42
N LYS A 155 -16.29 -3.33 -10.22
CA LYS A 155 -16.54 -3.51 -11.66
C LYS A 155 -17.85 -4.26 -11.99
N LYS A 156 -18.21 -5.29 -11.21
CA LYS A 156 -19.44 -6.08 -11.46
C LYS A 156 -20.76 -5.34 -11.18
N GLY A 157 -20.73 -4.15 -10.56
CA GLY A 157 -21.94 -3.34 -10.32
C GLY A 157 -22.29 -2.36 -11.43
N ALA A 158 -21.38 -2.10 -12.37
CA ALA A 158 -21.59 -1.14 -13.45
C ALA A 158 -22.23 -1.75 -14.71
N GLY A 159 -22.42 -3.08 -14.74
CA GLY A 159 -22.85 -3.82 -15.93
C GLY A 159 -24.29 -4.33 -15.94
N ASN A 160 -25.14 -3.95 -14.97
CA ASN A 160 -26.53 -4.42 -14.91
C ASN A 160 -27.56 -3.28 -15.00
N GLY A 161 -27.21 -2.20 -15.70
CA GLY A 161 -28.20 -1.31 -16.30
C GLY A 161 -28.68 -1.97 -17.58
N LYS A 162 -29.67 -2.86 -17.47
CA LYS A 162 -30.44 -3.33 -18.62
C LYS A 162 -30.98 -2.09 -19.35
N ALA A 163 -30.47 -1.85 -20.55
CA ALA A 163 -31.24 -1.14 -21.55
C ALA A 163 -32.53 -1.96 -21.78
N LYS A 164 -33.66 -1.37 -21.39
CA LYS A 164 -34.98 -1.73 -21.88
C LYS A 164 -35.52 -0.52 -22.60
#